data_AF-A0A958QMU9-F1
#
_entry.id   AF-A0A958QMU9-F1
#
_cell.length_a   1.000
_cell.length_b   1.000
_cell.length_c   1.000
_cell.angle_alpha   90.00
_cell.angle_beta   90.00
_cell.angle_gamma   90.00
#
_symmetry.space_group_name_H-M   'P 1'
#
loop_
_entity.id
_entity.type
_entity.pdbx_description
1 polymer ?
#
loop_
_entity_poly.entity_id
_entity_poly.type
_entity_poly.pdbx_seq_one_letter_code
_entity_poly.pdbx_strand_id
1 'polypeptide(L)'
;MEFLFATLMVLSHFDPYLPKPTDYLTKSKPNLVQMYSNACLKIFSRPEFKDLEIQDLLQNVLSGDEFQQNAHLNEKINAKQSIELYKKICKLNPDLHALDVYTQDIAQAEQRYNALVQSVQSIKITPRDFMPESTEILDRNGQLLTESFQSSGRRKWVSLKTLPKYVPMAFVSVEDRRFFEHKGADEIGILRAIMKSFVSTGRPEGGSTITQQVARNLYLNSNLTLDRKLKEILIAEKLEAGLTKWQILEIYLNLIYFGRDSWGIYKAAESYFGKTPDQLTIAETAYLVGIVQGPNLYQTDYARIESRVNFVYSKFFESKIIPAERKIDLETDLKFTPINATLNANYFRDYLISQTSNNAKEVSPRIKNSPIRSTIHPVLQKVSESALQNGLISYEKKFGRHIWKGPVTNIASQIDTNVAKLETRRKNAEIEKQKSKESLFGFVVSPADADLNVNTNTSMNQRPEQNDSVQSILQTEDNLTWSEPLQQVKRVQPPPVVSWQLSVALDSYGNIGFIDGTKA
;
A
#
# COMPACT_ATOMS: atom_id res chain seq x y z
N MET A 1 -21.82 15.84 11.18
CA MET A 1 -22.19 15.95 9.75
C MET A 1 -21.02 16.43 8.90
N GLU A 2 -20.04 17.10 9.50
CA GLU A 2 -18.74 17.47 8.92
C GLU A 2 -18.18 16.45 7.91
N PHE A 3 -18.03 15.18 8.29
CA PHE A 3 -17.47 14.16 7.41
C PHE A 3 -18.28 13.91 6.13
N LEU A 4 -19.61 14.00 6.21
CA LEU A 4 -20.48 13.86 5.04
C LEU A 4 -20.19 14.98 4.04
N PHE A 5 -20.12 16.23 4.51
CA PHE A 5 -19.81 17.37 3.64
C PHE A 5 -18.40 17.29 3.07
N ALA A 6 -17.40 16.89 3.86
CA ALA A 6 -16.04 16.68 3.37
C ALA A 6 -15.99 15.59 2.28
N THR A 7 -16.76 14.50 2.46
CA THR A 7 -16.90 13.46 1.46
C THR A 7 -17.54 13.98 0.18
N LEU A 8 -18.62 14.76 0.28
CA LEU A 8 -19.31 15.36 -0.86
C LEU A 8 -18.39 16.33 -1.63
N MET A 9 -17.59 17.14 -0.93
CA MET A 9 -16.57 18.00 -1.54
C MET A 9 -15.54 17.19 -2.33
N VAL A 10 -15.01 16.11 -1.76
CA VAL A 10 -14.06 15.22 -2.45
C VAL A 10 -14.71 14.52 -3.65
N LEU A 11 -15.95 14.04 -3.51
CA LEU A 11 -16.67 13.36 -4.59
C LEU A 11 -17.06 14.31 -5.75
N SER A 12 -17.19 15.61 -5.49
CA SER A 12 -17.48 16.61 -6.53
C SER A 12 -16.38 16.73 -7.60
N HIS A 13 -15.20 16.17 -7.36
CA HIS A 13 -14.14 16.05 -8.37
C HIS A 13 -14.49 15.04 -9.47
N PHE A 14 -15.34 14.06 -9.16
CA PHE A 14 -15.71 12.96 -10.05
C PHE A 14 -17.15 13.09 -10.56
N ASP A 15 -18.07 13.62 -9.73
CA ASP A 15 -19.46 13.86 -10.14
C ASP A 15 -19.71 15.35 -10.44
N PRO A 16 -20.01 15.72 -11.70
CA PRO A 16 -20.22 17.11 -12.08
C PRO A 16 -21.51 17.72 -11.53
N TYR A 17 -22.42 16.92 -10.96
CA TYR A 17 -23.68 17.43 -10.40
C TYR A 17 -23.54 17.84 -8.93
N LEU A 18 -22.50 17.38 -8.22
CA LEU A 18 -22.28 17.76 -6.83
C LEU A 18 -21.71 19.19 -6.73
N PRO A 19 -22.04 19.95 -5.66
CA PRO A 19 -21.41 21.24 -5.40
C PRO A 19 -19.90 21.12 -5.23
N LYS A 20 -19.16 21.97 -5.95
CA LYS A 20 -17.70 22.04 -5.86
C LYS A 20 -17.30 22.74 -4.56
N PRO A 21 -16.06 22.54 -4.06
CA PRO A 21 -15.57 23.23 -2.87
C PRO A 21 -15.71 24.77 -2.95
N THR A 22 -15.51 25.35 -4.14
CA THR A 22 -15.68 26.79 -4.38
C THR A 22 -17.13 27.28 -4.28
N ASP A 23 -18.12 26.41 -4.48
CA ASP A 23 -19.53 26.81 -4.39
C ASP A 23 -19.93 27.11 -2.94
N TYR A 24 -19.33 26.43 -1.96
CA TYR A 24 -19.58 26.68 -0.53
C TYR A 24 -19.13 28.07 -0.08
N LEU A 25 -18.14 28.65 -0.77
CA LEU A 25 -17.63 29.99 -0.51
C LEU A 25 -18.42 31.08 -1.25
N THR A 26 -18.96 30.76 -2.42
CA THR A 26 -19.47 31.77 -3.37
C THR A 26 -20.99 31.77 -3.51
N LYS A 27 -21.68 30.71 -3.07
CA LYS A 27 -23.13 30.57 -3.18
C LYS A 27 -23.82 30.72 -1.83
N SER A 28 -25.00 31.31 -1.85
CA SER A 28 -25.89 31.31 -0.68
C SER A 28 -26.37 29.88 -0.36
N LYS A 29 -26.70 29.61 0.90
CA LYS A 29 -27.20 28.29 1.33
C LYS A 29 -28.44 27.82 0.55
N PRO A 30 -29.46 28.66 0.23
CA PRO A 30 -30.58 28.23 -0.62
C PRO A 30 -30.13 27.73 -2.00
N ASN A 31 -29.13 28.39 -2.59
CA ASN A 31 -28.57 27.95 -3.88
C ASN A 31 -27.84 26.61 -3.73
N LEU A 32 -27.08 26.41 -2.65
CA LEU A 32 -26.44 25.12 -2.36
C LEU A 32 -27.47 23.99 -2.17
N VAL A 33 -28.56 24.25 -1.44
CA VAL A 33 -29.69 23.30 -1.30
C VAL A 33 -30.23 22.92 -2.67
N GLN A 34 -30.45 23.90 -3.56
CA GLN A 34 -30.97 23.62 -4.89
C GLN A 34 -29.99 22.78 -5.73
N MET A 35 -28.68 23.06 -5.63
CA MET A 35 -27.66 22.26 -6.30
C MET A 35 -27.67 20.81 -5.82
N TYR A 36 -27.75 20.59 -4.50
CA TYR A 36 -27.86 19.24 -3.96
C TYR A 36 -29.16 18.54 -4.38
N SER A 37 -30.30 19.23 -4.34
CA SER A 37 -31.58 18.68 -4.80
C SER A 37 -31.47 18.20 -6.25
N ASN A 38 -30.94 19.04 -7.13
CA ASN A 38 -30.70 18.70 -8.53
C ASN A 38 -29.73 17.51 -8.68
N ALA A 39 -28.67 17.47 -7.86
CA ALA A 39 -27.74 16.34 -7.84
C ALA A 39 -28.43 15.04 -7.45
N CYS A 40 -29.26 15.04 -6.40
CA CYS A 40 -30.02 13.86 -5.98
C CYS A 40 -30.88 13.34 -7.13
N LEU A 41 -31.69 14.21 -7.76
CA LEU A 41 -32.59 13.82 -8.84
C LEU A 41 -31.84 13.21 -10.03
N LYS A 42 -30.67 13.74 -10.36
CA LYS A 42 -29.83 13.23 -11.46
C LYS A 42 -29.07 11.96 -11.13
N ILE A 43 -28.58 11.82 -9.90
CA ILE A 43 -27.83 10.64 -9.48
C ILE A 43 -28.78 9.45 -9.32
N PHE A 44 -29.92 9.65 -8.66
CA PHE A 44 -30.88 8.57 -8.39
C PHE A 44 -31.77 8.19 -9.58
N SER A 45 -31.72 8.94 -10.68
CA SER A 45 -32.31 8.53 -11.95
C SER A 45 -31.40 7.64 -12.80
N ARG A 46 -30.14 7.41 -12.37
CA ARG A 46 -29.23 6.52 -13.10
C ARG A 46 -29.65 5.05 -12.96
N PRO A 47 -29.55 4.22 -14.02
CA PRO A 47 -29.93 2.80 -13.98
C PRO A 47 -29.31 2.01 -12.83
N GLU A 48 -28.10 2.39 -12.41
CA GLU A 48 -27.31 1.81 -11.33
C GLU A 48 -27.96 1.87 -9.95
N PHE A 49 -28.98 2.73 -9.78
CA PHE A 49 -29.78 2.87 -8.56
C PHE A 49 -31.20 2.35 -8.72
N LYS A 50 -31.60 1.85 -9.88
CA LYS A 50 -32.98 1.42 -10.16
C LYS A 50 -33.44 0.29 -9.24
N ASP A 51 -32.53 -0.60 -8.87
CA ASP A 51 -32.79 -1.75 -7.99
C ASP A 51 -32.69 -1.41 -6.50
N LEU A 52 -32.30 -0.17 -6.17
CA LEU A 52 -32.29 0.33 -4.81
C LEU A 52 -33.60 1.06 -4.60
N GLU A 53 -34.55 0.42 -3.94
CA GLU A 53 -35.78 1.07 -3.46
C GLU A 53 -35.42 2.07 -2.35
N ILE A 54 -34.79 3.18 -2.72
CA ILE A 54 -34.15 4.13 -1.79
C ILE A 54 -35.14 4.66 -0.76
N GLN A 55 -36.39 4.90 -1.15
CA GLN A 55 -37.41 5.36 -0.21
C GLN A 55 -37.73 4.30 0.83
N ASP A 56 -37.89 3.04 0.42
CA ASP A 56 -38.18 1.92 1.32
C ASP A 56 -36.97 1.60 2.21
N LEU A 57 -35.75 1.64 1.66
CA LEU A 57 -34.50 1.53 2.42
C LEU A 57 -34.44 2.58 3.52
N LEU A 58 -34.70 3.85 3.20
CA LEU A 58 -34.64 4.95 4.18
C LEU A 58 -35.80 4.95 5.17
N GLN A 59 -36.96 4.40 4.78
CA GLN A 59 -38.12 4.24 5.65
C GLN A 59 -37.83 3.16 6.70
N ASN A 60 -37.38 1.97 6.26
CA ASN A 60 -37.06 0.83 7.10
C ASN A 60 -35.98 1.15 8.15
N VAL A 61 -34.97 1.96 7.77
CA VAL A 61 -33.91 2.40 8.69
C VAL A 61 -34.43 3.30 9.80
N LEU A 62 -35.46 4.11 9.53
CA LEU A 62 -36.04 5.00 10.54
C LEU A 62 -37.13 4.32 11.38
N SER A 63 -37.73 3.23 10.90
CA SER A 63 -38.87 2.56 11.53
C SER A 63 -38.57 1.18 12.13
N GLY A 64 -37.42 0.57 11.87
CA GLY A 64 -37.12 -0.81 12.26
C GLY A 64 -36.33 -0.98 13.57
N ASP A 65 -36.66 -2.03 14.33
CA ASP A 65 -35.89 -2.52 15.49
C ASP A 65 -34.43 -2.89 15.13
N GLU A 66 -34.15 -3.18 13.85
CA GLU A 66 -32.80 -3.41 13.30
C GLU A 66 -31.88 -2.18 13.37
N PHE A 67 -32.41 -0.95 13.43
CA PHE A 67 -31.61 0.26 13.58
C PHE A 67 -30.92 0.33 14.96
N GLN A 68 -31.57 -0.22 15.99
CA GLN A 68 -31.02 -0.30 17.36
C GLN A 68 -29.90 -1.35 17.45
N GLN A 69 -30.00 -2.47 16.73
CA GLN A 69 -28.96 -3.52 16.70
C GLN A 69 -27.66 -3.08 16.00
N ASN A 70 -27.69 -2.00 15.21
CA ASN A 70 -26.57 -1.46 14.44
C ASN A 70 -25.82 -0.28 15.11
N ALA A 71 -25.98 -0.11 16.43
CA ALA A 71 -25.48 1.04 17.20
C ALA A 71 -23.99 1.42 16.93
N HIS A 72 -23.10 0.44 16.73
CA HIS A 72 -21.66 0.70 16.53
C HIS A 72 -21.29 1.30 15.15
N LEU A 73 -22.09 1.04 14.10
CA LEU A 73 -21.93 1.71 12.80
C LEU A 73 -22.64 3.07 12.80
N ASN A 74 -23.76 3.16 13.52
CA ASN A 74 -24.59 4.35 13.69
C ASN A 74 -23.92 5.45 14.56
N GLU A 75 -22.97 5.11 15.43
CA GLU A 75 -22.18 6.10 16.17
C GLU A 75 -21.18 6.86 15.29
N LYS A 76 -20.70 6.28 14.18
CA LYS A 76 -19.66 6.89 13.32
C LYS A 76 -20.21 7.80 12.23
N ILE A 77 -21.40 7.51 11.74
CA ILE A 77 -22.13 8.33 10.76
C ILE A 77 -23.47 8.61 11.41
N ASN A 78 -23.78 9.87 11.71
CA ASN A 78 -25.07 10.25 12.28
C ASN A 78 -26.18 9.98 11.24
N ALA A 79 -26.59 8.71 11.15
CA ALA A 79 -27.43 8.18 10.09
C ALA A 79 -28.79 8.88 10.10
N LYS A 80 -29.38 9.06 11.28
CA LYS A 80 -30.65 9.77 11.45
C LYS A 80 -30.58 11.20 10.90
N GLN A 81 -29.58 11.99 11.28
CA GLN A 81 -29.41 13.35 10.74
C GLN A 81 -29.14 13.35 9.23
N SER A 82 -28.38 12.38 8.72
CA SER A 82 -28.08 12.27 7.30
C SER A 82 -29.33 11.95 6.48
N ILE A 83 -30.19 11.06 6.99
CA ILE A 83 -31.46 10.69 6.36
C ILE A 83 -32.46 11.85 6.44
N GLU A 84 -32.54 12.55 7.57
CA GLU A 84 -33.39 13.74 7.71
C GLU A 84 -32.97 14.84 6.73
N LEU A 85 -31.66 15.09 6.60
CA LEU A 85 -31.12 16.04 5.63
C LEU A 85 -31.47 15.62 4.19
N TYR A 86 -31.28 14.34 3.85
CA TYR A 86 -31.68 13.77 2.56
C TYR A 86 -33.18 14.03 2.28
N LYS A 87 -34.06 13.76 3.26
CA LYS A 87 -35.52 13.95 3.10
C LYS A 87 -35.92 15.40 2.90
N LYS A 88 -35.11 16.36 3.37
CA LYS A 88 -35.33 17.80 3.17
C LYS A 88 -34.81 18.30 1.82
N ILE A 89 -33.71 17.74 1.34
CA ILE A 89 -33.00 18.21 0.14
C ILE A 89 -33.41 17.46 -1.14
N CYS A 90 -33.51 16.13 -1.10
CA CYS A 90 -33.70 15.31 -2.30
C CYS A 90 -35.18 15.18 -2.71
N LYS A 91 -35.85 16.33 -2.94
CA LYS A 91 -37.24 16.44 -3.42
C LYS A 91 -37.34 17.51 -4.51
N LEU A 92 -38.39 17.43 -5.35
CA LEU A 92 -38.70 18.45 -6.37
C LEU A 92 -38.77 19.87 -5.79
N ASN A 93 -39.36 20.03 -4.60
CA ASN A 93 -39.41 21.27 -3.83
C ASN A 93 -38.63 21.07 -2.52
N PRO A 94 -37.32 21.38 -2.48
CA PRO A 94 -36.51 21.18 -1.28
C PRO A 94 -36.77 22.28 -0.22
N ASP A 95 -36.50 21.95 1.04
CA ASP A 95 -36.47 22.95 2.12
C ASP A 95 -35.19 23.80 1.99
N LEU A 96 -35.33 25.04 1.55
CA LEU A 96 -34.22 25.98 1.30
C LEU A 96 -33.42 26.33 2.57
N HIS A 97 -33.96 26.06 3.75
CA HIS A 97 -33.30 26.26 5.05
C HIS A 97 -32.68 24.98 5.62
N ALA A 98 -32.70 23.86 4.86
CA ALA A 98 -32.20 22.57 5.32
C ALA A 98 -30.74 22.58 5.79
N LEU A 99 -29.92 23.50 5.27
CA LEU A 99 -28.50 23.64 5.62
C LEU A 99 -28.22 24.61 6.77
N ASP A 100 -29.21 25.35 7.29
CA ASP A 100 -28.97 26.39 8.30
C ASP A 100 -28.42 25.83 9.61
N VAL A 101 -28.91 24.66 10.01
CA VAL A 101 -28.46 23.95 11.23
C VAL A 101 -27.03 23.40 11.09
N TYR A 102 -26.52 23.25 9.87
CA TYR A 102 -25.22 22.61 9.59
C TYR A 102 -24.10 23.60 9.24
N THR A 103 -24.28 24.89 9.55
CA THR A 103 -23.31 25.94 9.20
C THR A 103 -21.91 25.65 9.75
N GLN A 104 -21.82 25.22 11.01
CA GLN A 104 -20.55 24.89 11.64
C GLN A 104 -19.91 23.62 11.05
N ASP A 105 -20.71 22.58 10.81
CA ASP A 105 -20.25 21.34 10.17
C ASP A 105 -19.67 21.61 8.76
N ILE A 106 -20.32 22.49 7.98
CA ILE A 106 -19.86 22.85 6.63
C ILE A 106 -18.51 23.59 6.71
N ALA A 107 -18.38 24.56 7.63
CA ALA A 107 -17.12 25.31 7.80
C ALA A 107 -15.97 24.40 8.23
N GLN A 108 -16.22 23.46 9.16
CA GLN A 108 -15.22 22.48 9.58
C GLN A 108 -14.86 21.51 8.44
N ALA A 109 -15.85 21.07 7.66
CA ALA A 109 -15.63 20.20 6.50
C ALA A 109 -14.73 20.86 5.45
N GLU A 110 -14.92 22.16 5.21
CA GLU A 110 -14.09 22.94 4.28
C GLU A 110 -12.64 23.04 4.77
N GLN A 111 -12.43 23.39 6.04
CA GLN A 111 -11.10 23.45 6.66
C GLN A 111 -10.38 22.09 6.53
N ARG A 112 -11.11 21.01 6.81
CA ARG A 112 -10.60 19.65 6.70
C ARG A 112 -10.26 19.28 5.26
N TYR A 113 -11.16 19.54 4.32
CA TYR A 113 -10.93 19.32 2.90
C TYR A 113 -9.67 20.04 2.42
N ASN A 114 -9.51 21.33 2.74
CA ASN A 114 -8.35 22.12 2.34
C ASN A 114 -7.04 21.55 2.91
N ALA A 115 -7.04 21.16 4.19
CA ALA A 115 -5.88 20.50 4.81
C ALA A 115 -5.54 19.16 4.14
N LEU A 116 -6.55 18.37 3.75
CA LEU A 116 -6.35 17.11 3.03
C LEU A 116 -5.74 17.34 1.64
N VAL A 117 -6.29 18.28 0.86
CA VAL A 117 -5.78 18.64 -0.47
C VAL A 117 -4.32 19.09 -0.38
N GLN A 118 -4.00 20.00 0.54
CA GLN A 118 -2.63 20.47 0.75
C GLN A 118 -1.67 19.32 1.08
N SER A 119 -2.12 18.37 1.92
CA SER A 119 -1.31 17.19 2.27
C SER A 119 -1.07 16.22 1.10
N VAL A 120 -1.96 16.19 0.11
CA VAL A 120 -1.87 15.31 -1.07
C VAL A 120 -1.07 15.98 -2.20
N GLN A 121 -1.09 17.31 -2.30
CA GLN A 121 -0.34 18.05 -3.30
C GLN A 121 1.18 17.78 -3.23
N SER A 122 1.72 17.62 -2.02
CA SER A 122 3.15 17.34 -1.79
C SER A 122 3.61 15.93 -2.20
N ILE A 123 2.69 14.98 -2.41
CA ILE A 123 3.01 13.59 -2.74
C ILE A 123 3.52 13.49 -4.18
N LYS A 124 4.74 12.99 -4.39
CA LYS A 124 5.26 12.68 -5.73
C LYS A 124 4.77 11.31 -6.19
N ILE A 125 4.20 11.24 -7.40
CA ILE A 125 3.69 9.98 -7.97
C ILE A 125 4.85 9.20 -8.60
N THR A 126 5.48 8.34 -7.80
CA THR A 126 6.53 7.41 -8.27
C THR A 126 6.27 5.96 -7.82
N PRO A 127 5.27 5.26 -8.37
CA PRO A 127 4.87 3.94 -7.87
C PRO A 127 6.00 2.91 -7.78
N ARG A 128 6.94 2.90 -8.75
CA ARG A 128 8.06 1.94 -8.77
C ARG A 128 9.01 2.09 -7.58
N ASP A 129 9.13 3.28 -6.98
CA ASP A 129 10.02 3.50 -5.84
C ASP A 129 9.58 2.71 -4.60
N PHE A 130 8.27 2.42 -4.51
CA PHE A 130 7.65 1.71 -3.39
C PHE A 130 7.52 0.20 -3.63
N MET A 131 7.97 -0.30 -4.80
CA MET A 131 7.81 -1.70 -5.21
C MET A 131 9.16 -2.33 -5.58
N PRO A 132 10.10 -2.46 -4.62
CA PRO A 132 11.37 -3.14 -4.86
C PRO A 132 11.12 -4.62 -5.16
N GLU A 133 11.83 -5.17 -6.14
CA GLU A 133 11.75 -6.59 -6.47
C GLU A 133 12.67 -7.44 -5.57
N SER A 134 12.34 -8.72 -5.45
CA SER A 134 13.20 -9.72 -4.83
C SER A 134 14.49 -9.87 -5.63
N THR A 135 15.58 -10.06 -4.92
CA THR A 135 16.88 -10.46 -5.49
C THR A 135 17.06 -11.95 -5.34
N GLU A 136 17.23 -12.66 -6.45
CA GLU A 136 17.49 -14.10 -6.47
C GLU A 136 18.93 -14.37 -5.99
N ILE A 137 19.10 -15.34 -5.10
CA ILE A 137 20.41 -15.83 -4.65
C ILE A 137 20.56 -17.26 -5.19
N LEU A 138 21.57 -17.46 -6.02
CA LEU A 138 21.85 -18.71 -6.71
C LEU A 138 22.98 -19.46 -6.01
N ASP A 139 22.93 -20.79 -6.04
CA ASP A 139 24.01 -21.66 -5.60
C ASP A 139 25.20 -21.63 -6.58
N ARG A 140 26.27 -22.36 -6.26
CA ARG A 140 27.46 -22.46 -7.12
C ARG A 140 27.18 -23.01 -8.52
N ASN A 141 26.10 -23.77 -8.70
CA ASN A 141 25.68 -24.37 -9.96
C ASN A 141 24.72 -23.45 -10.74
N GLY A 142 24.33 -22.30 -10.17
CA GLY A 142 23.37 -21.38 -10.77
C GLY A 142 21.90 -21.75 -10.49
N GLN A 143 21.63 -22.70 -9.61
CA GLN A 143 20.26 -23.03 -9.19
C GLN A 143 19.79 -22.04 -8.12
N LEU A 144 18.50 -21.69 -8.13
CA LEU A 144 17.93 -20.81 -7.12
C LEU A 144 18.05 -21.45 -5.73
N LEU A 145 18.79 -20.80 -4.85
CA LEU A 145 18.95 -21.19 -3.45
C LEU A 145 17.86 -20.54 -2.59
N THR A 146 17.74 -19.22 -2.69
CA THR A 146 16.79 -18.41 -1.89
C THR A 146 16.61 -17.04 -2.52
N GLU A 147 15.78 -16.20 -1.91
CA GLU A 147 15.57 -14.81 -2.32
C GLU A 147 15.86 -13.88 -1.15
N SER A 148 16.40 -12.70 -1.47
CA SER A 148 16.49 -11.56 -0.57
C SER A 148 15.43 -10.54 -0.96
N PHE A 149 14.66 -10.07 0.00
CA PHE A 149 13.63 -9.05 -0.21
C PHE A 149 13.52 -8.16 1.01
N GLN A 150 13.03 -6.94 0.80
CA GLN A 150 12.83 -5.97 1.88
C GLN A 150 11.62 -6.36 2.73
N SER A 151 11.49 -5.75 3.91
CA SER A 151 10.30 -5.91 4.77
C SER A 151 8.99 -5.54 4.07
N SER A 152 9.05 -4.74 3.00
CA SER A 152 7.90 -4.44 2.16
C SER A 152 7.36 -5.66 1.41
N GLY A 153 8.12 -6.75 1.26
CA GLY A 153 7.64 -8.05 0.77
C GLY A 153 8.35 -8.58 -0.48
N ARG A 154 8.17 -9.89 -0.72
CA ARG A 154 8.73 -10.65 -1.86
C ARG A 154 7.94 -10.35 -3.14
N ARG A 155 8.59 -9.77 -4.15
CA ARG A 155 7.97 -9.30 -5.40
C ARG A 155 8.77 -9.69 -6.63
N LYS A 156 8.10 -9.83 -7.77
CA LYS A 156 8.72 -9.88 -9.10
C LYS A 156 7.79 -9.18 -10.08
N TRP A 157 8.30 -8.17 -10.78
CA TRP A 157 7.46 -7.38 -11.67
C TRP A 157 7.06 -8.20 -12.89
N VAL A 158 5.78 -8.16 -13.24
CA VAL A 158 5.29 -8.70 -14.50
C VAL A 158 4.57 -7.60 -15.28
N SER A 159 4.86 -7.51 -16.58
CA SER A 159 4.12 -6.59 -17.44
C SER A 159 2.73 -7.15 -17.69
N LEU A 160 1.72 -6.29 -17.66
CA LEU A 160 0.33 -6.62 -17.95
C LEU A 160 0.18 -7.25 -19.34
N LYS A 161 1.04 -6.87 -20.29
CA LYS A 161 1.03 -7.37 -21.68
C LYS A 161 1.39 -8.85 -21.78
N THR A 162 2.11 -9.41 -20.81
CA THR A 162 2.47 -10.83 -20.81
C THR A 162 1.38 -11.70 -20.18
N LEU A 163 0.39 -11.09 -19.52
CA LEU A 163 -0.69 -11.82 -18.88
C LEU A 163 -1.79 -12.19 -19.91
N PRO A 164 -2.39 -13.38 -19.81
CA PRO A 164 -3.60 -13.73 -20.52
C PRO A 164 -4.68 -12.70 -20.22
N LYS A 165 -5.41 -12.25 -21.25
CA LYS A 165 -6.36 -11.13 -21.12
C LYS A 165 -7.41 -11.34 -20.02
N TYR A 166 -7.82 -12.58 -19.74
CA TYR A 166 -8.78 -12.87 -18.68
C TYR A 166 -8.22 -12.62 -17.28
N VAL A 167 -6.90 -12.69 -17.06
CA VAL A 167 -6.30 -12.49 -15.72
C VAL A 167 -6.58 -11.07 -15.22
N PRO A 168 -6.14 -9.98 -15.88
CA PRO A 168 -6.43 -8.64 -15.40
C PRO A 168 -7.94 -8.32 -15.41
N MET A 169 -8.70 -8.83 -16.39
CA MET A 169 -10.14 -8.61 -16.45
C MET A 169 -10.90 -9.32 -15.32
N ALA A 170 -10.40 -10.46 -14.84
CA ALA A 170 -10.95 -11.15 -13.68
C ALA A 170 -10.87 -10.30 -12.41
N PHE A 171 -9.73 -9.64 -12.15
CA PHE A 171 -9.62 -8.71 -11.02
C PHE A 171 -10.57 -7.52 -11.18
N VAL A 172 -10.63 -6.93 -12.38
CA VAL A 172 -11.57 -5.82 -12.68
C VAL A 172 -13.02 -6.25 -12.42
N SER A 173 -13.43 -7.45 -12.86
CA SER A 173 -14.82 -7.91 -12.72
C SER A 173 -15.32 -8.02 -11.28
N VAL A 174 -14.42 -8.28 -10.33
CA VAL A 174 -14.76 -8.51 -8.92
C VAL A 174 -14.45 -7.29 -8.06
N GLU A 175 -13.28 -6.67 -8.24
CA GLU A 175 -12.81 -5.60 -7.37
C GLU A 175 -13.32 -4.23 -7.80
N ASP A 176 -13.54 -4.01 -9.10
CA ASP A 176 -13.90 -2.70 -9.65
C ASP A 176 -14.54 -2.82 -11.04
N ARG A 177 -15.81 -3.26 -11.09
CA ARG A 177 -16.50 -3.56 -12.36
C ARG A 177 -16.54 -2.37 -13.33
N ARG A 178 -16.52 -1.14 -12.79
CA ARG A 178 -16.56 0.10 -13.56
C ARG A 178 -15.19 0.76 -13.72
N PHE A 179 -14.11 0.01 -13.49
CA PHE A 179 -12.74 0.52 -13.50
C PHE A 179 -12.42 1.41 -14.70
N PHE A 180 -12.89 1.05 -15.90
CA PHE A 180 -12.62 1.82 -17.12
C PHE A 180 -13.57 3.01 -17.35
N GLU A 181 -14.61 3.17 -16.54
CA GLU A 181 -15.65 4.19 -16.69
C GLU A 181 -15.42 5.40 -15.79
N HIS A 182 -14.90 5.20 -14.58
CA HIS A 182 -14.68 6.27 -13.60
C HIS A 182 -13.22 6.78 -13.63
N LYS A 183 -12.92 7.91 -12.95
CA LYS A 183 -11.59 8.55 -12.96
C LYS A 183 -10.85 8.47 -11.62
N GLY A 184 -10.82 7.29 -11.00
CA GLY A 184 -10.10 7.04 -9.76
C GLY A 184 -10.97 6.65 -8.57
N ALA A 185 -12.09 7.34 -8.37
CA ALA A 185 -13.15 6.91 -7.45
C ALA A 185 -14.41 6.56 -8.22
N ASP A 186 -15.15 5.54 -7.78
CA ASP A 186 -16.47 5.22 -8.30
C ASP A 186 -17.49 5.93 -7.42
N GLU A 187 -17.91 7.13 -7.85
CA GLU A 187 -18.90 7.94 -7.15
C GLU A 187 -20.24 7.21 -6.96
N ILE A 188 -20.69 6.45 -7.97
CA ILE A 188 -21.93 5.65 -7.88
C ILE A 188 -21.74 4.49 -6.91
N GLY A 189 -20.60 3.79 -6.99
CA GLY A 189 -20.25 2.66 -6.12
C GLY A 189 -20.13 3.09 -4.66
N ILE A 190 -19.51 4.24 -4.39
CA ILE A 190 -19.42 4.83 -3.05
C ILE A 190 -20.81 5.19 -2.53
N LEU A 191 -21.63 5.90 -3.32
CA LEU A 191 -22.98 6.26 -2.91
C LEU A 191 -23.86 5.02 -2.67
N ARG A 192 -23.79 4.02 -3.55
CA ARG A 192 -24.46 2.72 -3.37
C ARG A 192 -24.02 2.03 -2.08
N ALA A 193 -22.72 2.00 -1.80
CA ALA A 193 -22.17 1.37 -0.60
C ALA A 193 -22.63 2.10 0.66
N ILE A 194 -22.65 3.44 0.66
CA ILE A 194 -23.19 4.25 1.75
C ILE A 194 -24.66 3.91 1.99
N MET A 195 -25.48 3.88 0.93
CA MET A 195 -26.91 3.55 1.04
C MET A 195 -27.16 2.15 1.59
N LYS A 196 -26.41 1.14 1.11
CA LYS A 196 -26.50 -0.23 1.62
C LYS A 196 -26.04 -0.36 3.08
N SER A 197 -25.05 0.43 3.49
CA SER A 197 -24.53 0.42 4.86
C SER A 197 -25.55 0.90 5.89
N PHE A 198 -26.57 1.65 5.47
CA PHE A 198 -27.66 2.02 6.38
C PHE A 198 -28.63 0.86 6.66
N VAL A 199 -28.71 -0.14 5.76
CA VAL A 199 -29.72 -1.22 5.82
C VAL A 199 -29.12 -2.57 6.20
N SER A 200 -27.83 -2.80 5.93
CA SER A 200 -27.18 -4.08 6.20
C SER A 200 -26.41 -4.07 7.53
N THR A 201 -26.55 -5.15 8.30
CA THR A 201 -25.72 -5.47 9.49
C THR A 201 -24.32 -5.98 9.14
N GLY A 202 -24.02 -6.18 7.84
CA GLY A 202 -22.76 -6.69 7.34
C GLY A 202 -21.66 -5.64 7.16
N ARG A 203 -20.42 -6.09 7.00
CA ARG A 203 -19.30 -5.19 6.63
C ARG A 203 -19.62 -4.58 5.25
N PRO A 204 -19.48 -3.25 5.07
CA PRO A 204 -19.79 -2.61 3.78
C PRO A 204 -18.98 -3.25 2.65
N GLU A 205 -19.66 -3.92 1.73
CA GLU A 205 -19.01 -4.46 0.53
C GLU A 205 -18.80 -3.35 -0.51
N GLY A 206 -17.60 -3.29 -1.10
CA GLY A 206 -17.43 -2.84 -2.49
C GLY A 206 -17.39 -1.33 -2.77
N GLY A 207 -17.10 -0.47 -1.80
CA GLY A 207 -16.99 0.98 -2.05
C GLY A 207 -15.61 1.48 -2.53
N SER A 208 -14.58 0.62 -2.58
CA SER A 208 -13.21 1.04 -2.94
C SER A 208 -12.80 0.56 -4.32
N THR A 209 -12.31 1.47 -5.15
CA THR A 209 -11.83 1.17 -6.53
C THR A 209 -10.42 0.60 -6.53
N ILE A 210 -10.00 -0.01 -7.63
CA ILE A 210 -8.61 -0.48 -7.82
C ILE A 210 -7.62 0.68 -7.62
N THR A 211 -7.90 1.85 -8.17
CA THR A 211 -7.03 3.04 -8.03
C THR A 211 -6.92 3.51 -6.59
N GLN A 212 -8.01 3.49 -5.82
CA GLN A 212 -7.98 3.80 -4.38
C GLN A 212 -7.15 2.77 -3.61
N GLN A 213 -7.24 1.49 -3.98
CA GLN A 213 -6.41 0.45 -3.37
C GLN A 213 -4.92 0.66 -3.67
N VAL A 214 -4.58 1.07 -4.90
CA VAL A 214 -3.20 1.47 -5.26
C VAL A 214 -2.74 2.67 -4.42
N ALA A 215 -3.56 3.72 -4.33
CA ALA A 215 -3.27 4.90 -3.51
C ALA A 215 -3.01 4.52 -2.04
N ARG A 216 -3.90 3.68 -1.47
CA ARG A 216 -3.81 3.19 -0.10
C ARG A 216 -2.51 2.45 0.16
N ASN A 217 -2.17 1.50 -0.72
CA ASN A 217 -1.06 0.57 -0.49
C ASN A 217 0.31 1.23 -0.74
N LEU A 218 0.40 2.27 -1.58
CA LEU A 218 1.67 2.94 -1.89
C LEU A 218 1.96 4.15 -0.98
N TYR A 219 0.96 4.99 -0.73
CA TYR A 219 1.21 6.34 -0.21
C TYR A 219 0.64 6.58 1.19
N LEU A 220 -0.13 5.65 1.73
CA LEU A 220 -0.83 5.83 3.01
C LEU A 220 -0.43 4.76 4.01
N ASN A 221 -0.55 5.11 5.29
CA ASN A 221 -0.36 4.17 6.39
C ASN A 221 -1.60 3.27 6.57
N SER A 222 -1.47 2.23 7.41
CA SER A 222 -2.53 1.26 7.69
C SER A 222 -3.62 1.78 8.65
N ASN A 223 -3.55 3.02 9.12
CA ASN A 223 -4.48 3.55 10.13
C ASN A 223 -5.89 3.71 9.57
N LEU A 224 -6.86 2.97 10.10
CA LEU A 224 -8.25 3.00 9.62
C LEU A 224 -9.02 4.28 10.06
N THR A 225 -8.65 5.43 9.50
CA THR A 225 -9.34 6.71 9.72
C THR A 225 -10.11 7.17 8.50
N LEU A 226 -11.12 8.01 8.74
CA LEU A 226 -11.92 8.65 7.71
C LEU A 226 -11.09 9.63 6.85
N ASP A 227 -10.15 10.34 7.47
CA ASP A 227 -9.19 11.20 6.74
C ASP A 227 -8.34 10.41 5.76
N ARG A 228 -7.83 9.25 6.20
CA ARG A 228 -7.09 8.36 5.30
C ARG A 228 -7.96 7.99 4.10
N LYS A 229 -9.24 7.70 4.30
CA LYS A 229 -10.16 7.35 3.20
C LYS A 229 -10.37 8.50 2.22
N LEU A 230 -10.49 9.74 2.69
CA LEU A 230 -10.56 10.91 1.80
C LEU A 230 -9.23 11.14 1.05
N LYS A 231 -8.08 10.92 1.71
CA LYS A 231 -6.77 10.96 1.04
C LYS A 231 -6.63 9.89 -0.03
N GLU A 232 -7.17 8.69 0.17
CA GLU A 232 -7.17 7.64 -0.87
C GLU A 232 -7.84 8.13 -2.15
N ILE A 233 -8.99 8.83 -2.02
CA ILE A 233 -9.74 9.35 -3.16
C ILE A 233 -8.95 10.46 -3.88
N LEU A 234 -8.42 11.43 -3.14
CA LEU A 234 -7.64 12.53 -3.71
C LEU A 234 -6.33 12.05 -4.37
N ILE A 235 -5.66 11.05 -3.79
CA ILE A 235 -4.46 10.45 -4.39
C ILE A 235 -4.85 9.61 -5.62
N ALA A 236 -6.00 8.93 -5.59
CA ALA A 236 -6.49 8.18 -6.75
C ALA A 236 -6.76 9.09 -7.95
N GLU A 237 -7.34 10.27 -7.75
CA GLU A 237 -7.47 11.30 -8.79
C GLU A 237 -6.10 11.69 -9.37
N LYS A 238 -5.13 11.95 -8.49
CA LYS A 238 -3.76 12.31 -8.90
C LYS A 238 -3.06 11.21 -9.68
N LEU A 239 -3.30 9.94 -9.32
CA LEU A 239 -2.79 8.78 -10.05
C LEU A 239 -3.40 8.71 -11.45
N GLU A 240 -4.71 8.92 -11.60
CA GLU A 240 -5.43 8.84 -12.88
C GLU A 240 -5.12 10.03 -13.80
N ALA A 241 -4.72 11.16 -13.23
CA ALA A 241 -4.22 12.29 -14.00
C ALA A 241 -2.83 12.02 -14.61
N GLY A 242 -2.01 11.19 -13.97
CA GLY A 242 -0.62 10.91 -14.38
C GLY A 242 -0.40 9.55 -15.06
N LEU A 243 -1.34 8.61 -14.92
CA LEU A 243 -1.20 7.23 -15.37
C LEU A 243 -2.45 6.77 -16.11
N THR A 244 -2.25 5.93 -17.13
CA THR A 244 -3.36 5.26 -17.81
C THR A 244 -3.97 4.16 -16.95
N LYS A 245 -5.24 3.82 -17.19
CA LYS A 245 -5.93 2.67 -16.56
C LYS A 245 -5.13 1.38 -16.62
N TRP A 246 -4.49 1.11 -17.75
CA TRP A 246 -3.66 -0.09 -17.93
C TRP A 246 -2.41 -0.06 -17.04
N GLN A 247 -1.76 1.10 -16.89
CA GLN A 247 -0.62 1.23 -15.97
C GLN A 247 -1.04 1.08 -14.51
N ILE A 248 -2.19 1.64 -14.11
CA ILE A 248 -2.74 1.49 -12.77
C ILE A 248 -3.06 0.02 -12.48
N LEU A 249 -3.66 -0.69 -13.43
CA LEU A 249 -3.96 -2.12 -13.30
C LEU A 249 -2.68 -2.97 -13.24
N GLU A 250 -1.65 -2.64 -14.03
CA GLU A 250 -0.33 -3.27 -13.94
C GLU A 250 0.29 -3.07 -12.55
N ILE A 251 0.27 -1.84 -12.03
CA ILE A 251 0.75 -1.52 -10.67
C ILE A 251 -0.05 -2.32 -9.64
N TYR A 252 -1.38 -2.30 -9.71
CA TYR A 252 -2.26 -3.02 -8.79
C TYR A 252 -1.90 -4.50 -8.69
N LEU A 253 -1.80 -5.19 -9.84
CA LEU A 253 -1.49 -6.62 -9.88
C LEU A 253 -0.08 -6.95 -9.38
N ASN A 254 0.87 -6.02 -9.45
CA ASN A 254 2.21 -6.19 -8.89
C ASN A 254 2.32 -5.76 -7.41
N LEU A 255 1.33 -5.03 -6.91
CA LEU A 255 1.35 -4.38 -5.60
C LEU A 255 0.61 -5.17 -4.53
N ILE A 256 -0.52 -5.79 -4.86
CA ILE A 256 -1.39 -6.40 -3.85
C ILE A 256 -0.76 -7.64 -3.19
N TYR A 257 -1.11 -7.86 -1.92
CA TYR A 257 -0.67 -9.01 -1.15
C TYR A 257 -1.65 -10.18 -1.33
N PHE A 258 -1.12 -11.35 -1.66
CA PHE A 258 -1.90 -12.57 -1.91
C PHE A 258 -1.80 -13.60 -0.79
N GLY A 259 -1.06 -13.35 0.29
CA GLY A 259 -0.74 -14.40 1.26
C GLY A 259 0.53 -15.18 0.89
N ARG A 260 0.96 -16.13 1.72
CA ARG A 260 2.20 -16.91 1.51
C ARG A 260 3.42 -16.04 1.14
N ASP A 261 3.60 -14.93 1.86
CA ASP A 261 4.63 -13.91 1.60
C ASP A 261 4.67 -13.36 0.16
N SER A 262 3.58 -13.54 -0.60
CA SER A 262 3.56 -13.26 -2.03
C SER A 262 2.93 -11.90 -2.30
N TRP A 263 3.76 -10.97 -2.73
CA TRP A 263 3.33 -9.65 -3.19
C TRP A 263 3.40 -9.61 -4.72
N GLY A 264 2.26 -9.27 -5.32
CA GLY A 264 2.07 -9.27 -6.75
C GLY A 264 1.74 -10.65 -7.35
N ILE A 265 1.11 -10.62 -8.52
CA ILE A 265 0.53 -11.80 -9.19
C ILE A 265 1.58 -12.83 -9.58
N TYR A 266 2.82 -12.39 -9.87
CA TYR A 266 3.93 -13.31 -10.16
C TYR A 266 4.22 -14.23 -8.98
N LYS A 267 4.50 -13.64 -7.81
CA LYS A 267 4.82 -14.43 -6.62
C LYS A 267 3.62 -15.22 -6.14
N ALA A 268 2.40 -14.75 -6.38
CA ALA A 268 1.20 -15.51 -6.09
C ALA A 268 1.09 -16.77 -6.98
N ALA A 269 1.23 -16.65 -8.29
CA ALA A 269 1.20 -17.79 -9.22
C ALA A 269 2.27 -18.84 -8.88
N GLU A 270 3.48 -18.37 -8.54
CA GLU A 270 4.61 -19.21 -8.16
C GLU A 270 4.34 -19.93 -6.82
N SER A 271 3.92 -19.21 -5.78
CA SER A 271 3.74 -19.76 -4.42
C SER A 271 2.49 -20.63 -4.27
N TYR A 272 1.44 -20.39 -5.05
CA TYR A 272 0.20 -21.17 -4.98
C TYR A 272 0.18 -22.33 -5.97
N PHE A 273 0.71 -22.16 -7.18
CA PHE A 273 0.56 -23.13 -8.28
C PHE A 273 1.87 -23.56 -8.92
N GLY A 274 3.02 -22.99 -8.52
CA GLY A 274 4.32 -23.35 -9.09
C GLY A 274 4.47 -22.93 -10.55
N LYS A 275 3.72 -21.89 -10.96
CA LYS A 275 3.58 -21.44 -12.35
C LYS A 275 3.96 -19.98 -12.51
N THR A 276 4.25 -19.58 -13.73
CA THR A 276 4.28 -18.16 -14.10
C THR A 276 2.84 -17.65 -14.33
N PRO A 277 2.57 -16.35 -14.14
CA PRO A 277 1.22 -15.79 -14.31
C PRO A 277 0.58 -16.03 -15.67
N ASP A 278 1.39 -16.19 -16.71
CA ASP A 278 0.92 -16.46 -18.07
C ASP A 278 0.33 -17.86 -18.27
N GLN A 279 0.57 -18.76 -17.31
CA GLN A 279 0.10 -20.14 -17.30
C GLN A 279 -1.07 -20.37 -16.34
N LEU A 280 -1.54 -19.31 -15.66
CA LEU A 280 -2.66 -19.41 -14.73
C LEU A 280 -3.93 -19.80 -15.46
N THR A 281 -4.59 -20.88 -15.05
CA THR A 281 -5.92 -21.23 -15.56
C THR A 281 -6.99 -20.26 -15.03
N ILE A 282 -8.20 -20.32 -15.59
CA ILE A 282 -9.32 -19.50 -15.12
C ILE A 282 -9.69 -19.85 -13.66
N ALA A 283 -9.68 -21.13 -13.29
CA ALA A 283 -9.95 -21.56 -11.91
C ALA A 283 -8.87 -21.04 -10.93
N GLU A 284 -7.60 -21.15 -11.30
CA GLU A 284 -6.48 -20.62 -10.50
C GLU A 284 -6.57 -19.08 -10.38
N THR A 285 -6.97 -18.40 -11.46
CA THR A 285 -7.23 -16.96 -11.44
C THR A 285 -8.38 -16.61 -10.50
N ALA A 286 -9.49 -17.36 -10.53
CA ALA A 286 -10.62 -17.16 -9.63
C ALA A 286 -10.21 -17.35 -8.16
N TYR A 287 -9.36 -18.33 -7.87
CA TYR A 287 -8.77 -18.50 -6.55
C TYR A 287 -7.96 -17.27 -6.13
N LEU A 288 -7.04 -16.80 -6.97
CA LEU A 288 -6.21 -15.63 -6.66
C LEU A 288 -7.02 -14.35 -6.48
N VAL A 289 -8.07 -14.13 -7.27
CA VAL A 289 -8.98 -12.99 -7.09
C VAL A 289 -9.76 -13.13 -5.77
N GLY A 290 -10.20 -14.35 -5.44
CA GLY A 290 -10.96 -14.62 -4.22
C GLY A 290 -10.19 -14.31 -2.94
N ILE A 291 -8.89 -14.63 -2.90
CA ILE A 291 -8.09 -14.49 -1.67
C ILE A 291 -7.72 -13.04 -1.32
N VAL A 292 -7.70 -12.11 -2.28
CA VAL A 292 -7.22 -10.72 -2.07
C VAL A 292 -7.93 -9.99 -0.93
N GLN A 293 -9.23 -10.24 -0.75
CA GLN A 293 -10.01 -9.57 0.29
C GLN A 293 -9.65 -10.01 1.70
N GLY A 294 -9.05 -11.20 1.86
CA GLY A 294 -8.67 -11.73 3.17
C GLY A 294 -7.54 -12.76 3.05
N PRO A 295 -6.34 -12.37 2.62
CA PRO A 295 -5.30 -13.34 2.22
C PRO A 295 -4.89 -14.28 3.36
N ASN A 296 -4.89 -13.79 4.60
CA ASN A 296 -4.57 -14.59 5.79
C ASN A 296 -5.79 -15.38 6.31
N LEU A 297 -7.00 -14.88 6.08
CA LEU A 297 -8.25 -15.51 6.53
C LEU A 297 -8.53 -16.79 5.74
N TYR A 298 -8.33 -16.74 4.43
CA TYR A 298 -8.67 -17.83 3.52
C TYR A 298 -7.64 -18.97 3.52
N GLN A 299 -6.46 -18.79 4.13
CA GLN A 299 -5.44 -19.85 4.21
C GLN A 299 -5.83 -20.96 5.20
N THR A 300 -6.66 -20.67 6.19
CA THR A 300 -6.99 -21.59 7.28
C THR A 300 -8.43 -22.10 7.25
N ASP A 301 -9.28 -21.58 6.36
CA ASP A 301 -10.72 -21.83 6.32
C ASP A 301 -11.16 -22.23 4.90
N TYR A 302 -11.10 -23.54 4.61
CA TYR A 302 -11.38 -24.12 3.29
C TYR A 302 -12.80 -23.84 2.79
N ALA A 303 -13.81 -23.99 3.65
CA ALA A 303 -15.20 -23.77 3.26
C ALA A 303 -15.46 -22.31 2.87
N ARG A 304 -14.82 -21.37 3.59
CA ARG A 304 -14.95 -19.95 3.29
C ARG A 304 -14.28 -19.57 1.98
N ILE A 305 -13.10 -20.11 1.69
CA ILE A 305 -12.44 -19.82 0.40
C ILE A 305 -13.21 -20.47 -0.75
N GLU A 306 -13.73 -21.68 -0.60
CA GLU A 306 -14.55 -22.32 -1.65
C GLU A 306 -15.78 -21.48 -1.99
N SER A 307 -16.51 -21.02 -0.97
CA SER A 307 -17.67 -20.13 -1.15
C SER A 307 -17.26 -18.83 -1.86
N ARG A 308 -16.10 -18.26 -1.48
CA ARG A 308 -15.59 -17.03 -2.09
C ARG A 308 -15.16 -17.23 -3.54
N VAL A 309 -14.50 -18.33 -3.87
CA VAL A 309 -14.09 -18.64 -5.25
C VAL A 309 -15.30 -18.87 -6.13
N ASN A 310 -16.31 -19.58 -5.63
CA ASN A 310 -17.56 -19.77 -6.36
C ASN A 310 -18.31 -18.44 -6.61
N PHE A 311 -18.31 -17.52 -5.64
CA PHE A 311 -18.81 -16.16 -5.86
C PHE A 311 -18.00 -15.41 -6.93
N VAL A 312 -16.67 -15.50 -6.91
CA VAL A 312 -15.82 -14.90 -7.94
C VAL A 312 -16.12 -15.49 -9.32
N TYR A 313 -16.33 -16.80 -9.40
CA TYR A 313 -16.60 -17.49 -10.64
C TYR A 313 -17.95 -17.10 -11.25
N SER A 314 -18.98 -16.85 -10.44
CA SER A 314 -20.25 -16.29 -10.93
C SER A 314 -20.06 -14.88 -11.50
N LYS A 315 -19.17 -14.06 -10.91
CA LYS A 315 -18.80 -12.75 -11.48
C LYS A 315 -18.04 -12.84 -12.80
N PHE A 316 -17.27 -13.90 -13.02
CA PHE A 316 -16.63 -14.15 -14.32
C PHE A 316 -17.67 -14.47 -15.39
N PHE A 317 -18.72 -15.21 -15.05
CA PHE A 317 -19.83 -15.48 -15.97
C PHE A 317 -20.62 -14.20 -16.29
N GLU A 318 -21.02 -13.43 -15.28
CA GLU A 318 -21.70 -12.13 -15.45
C GLU A 318 -20.88 -11.18 -16.35
N SER A 319 -19.56 -11.22 -16.23
CA SER A 319 -18.62 -10.39 -17.01
C SER A 319 -18.19 -11.02 -18.34
N LYS A 320 -18.79 -12.16 -18.74
CA LYS A 320 -18.52 -12.88 -19.99
C LYS A 320 -17.05 -13.30 -20.17
N ILE A 321 -16.33 -13.49 -19.07
CA ILE A 321 -14.97 -14.06 -19.06
C ILE A 321 -15.04 -15.57 -19.35
N ILE A 322 -16.11 -16.22 -18.89
CA ILE A 322 -16.42 -17.62 -19.13
C ILE A 322 -17.78 -17.77 -19.83
N PRO A 323 -17.96 -18.81 -20.67
CA PRO A 323 -19.18 -18.98 -21.46
C PRO A 323 -20.33 -19.61 -20.68
N ALA A 324 -20.05 -20.29 -19.57
CA ALA A 324 -21.05 -21.01 -18.78
C ALA A 324 -20.73 -20.89 -17.29
N GLU A 325 -21.78 -20.71 -16.49
CA GLU A 325 -21.68 -20.77 -15.04
C GLU A 325 -21.47 -22.22 -14.58
N ARG A 326 -20.55 -22.42 -13.65
CA ARG A 326 -20.36 -23.69 -12.93
C ARG A 326 -19.76 -23.41 -11.55
N LYS A 327 -19.87 -24.39 -10.67
CA LYS A 327 -19.12 -24.38 -9.42
C LYS A 327 -17.68 -24.87 -9.66
N ILE A 328 -16.75 -24.29 -8.90
CA ILE A 328 -15.37 -24.72 -8.78
C ILE A 328 -15.26 -25.55 -7.51
N ASP A 329 -14.69 -26.74 -7.66
CA ASP A 329 -14.26 -27.61 -6.58
C ASP A 329 -12.76 -27.45 -6.41
N LEU A 330 -12.33 -26.98 -5.23
CA LEU A 330 -10.93 -26.64 -4.98
C LEU A 330 -10.01 -27.86 -4.97
N GLU A 331 -10.51 -29.07 -4.74
CA GLU A 331 -9.71 -30.29 -4.73
C GLU A 331 -9.50 -30.85 -6.12
N THR A 332 -10.52 -30.80 -6.97
CA THR A 332 -10.49 -31.40 -8.31
C THR A 332 -10.06 -30.43 -9.41
N ASP A 333 -10.39 -29.14 -9.28
CA ASP A 333 -10.09 -28.12 -10.30
C ASP A 333 -8.75 -27.41 -10.09
N LEU A 334 -8.16 -27.48 -8.88
CA LEU A 334 -6.92 -26.79 -8.54
C LEU A 334 -5.82 -27.76 -8.12
N LYS A 335 -4.57 -27.43 -8.50
CA LYS A 335 -3.38 -28.16 -8.10
C LYS A 335 -2.45 -27.24 -7.34
N PHE A 336 -2.61 -27.21 -6.02
CA PHE A 336 -1.77 -26.38 -5.17
C PHE A 336 -0.35 -26.92 -5.07
N THR A 337 0.62 -26.00 -5.15
CA THR A 337 1.98 -26.28 -4.72
C THR A 337 2.00 -26.35 -3.18
N PRO A 338 2.58 -27.41 -2.59
CA PRO A 338 2.80 -27.50 -1.17
C PRO A 338 3.58 -26.26 -0.69
N ILE A 339 3.30 -25.79 0.52
CA ILE A 339 4.13 -24.78 1.17
C ILE A 339 5.47 -25.46 1.48
N ASN A 340 6.39 -25.43 0.51
CA ASN A 340 7.73 -25.91 0.72
C ASN A 340 8.42 -24.92 1.65
N ALA A 341 8.74 -25.37 2.87
CA ALA A 341 9.81 -24.76 3.63
C ALA A 341 11.11 -25.00 2.85
N THR A 342 11.37 -24.18 1.82
CA THR A 342 12.63 -24.20 1.08
C THR A 342 13.76 -24.26 2.07
N LEU A 343 14.70 -25.18 1.85
CA LEU A 343 15.92 -25.40 2.63
C LEU A 343 16.38 -24.08 3.26
N ASN A 344 16.24 -23.99 4.58
CA ASN A 344 16.51 -22.83 5.40
C ASN A 344 18.03 -22.59 5.49
N ALA A 345 18.67 -22.25 4.37
CA ALA A 345 19.96 -21.56 4.39
C ALA A 345 19.78 -20.10 4.87
N ASN A 346 18.83 -19.83 5.79
CA ASN A 346 18.53 -18.51 6.33
C ASN A 346 19.78 -17.88 6.91
N TYR A 347 20.57 -18.67 7.65
CA TYR A 347 21.84 -18.21 8.18
C TYR A 347 22.82 -17.79 7.07
N PHE A 348 22.96 -18.60 6.02
CA PHE A 348 23.86 -18.28 4.91
C PHE A 348 23.36 -17.07 4.08
N ARG A 349 22.04 -16.96 3.87
CA ARG A 349 21.40 -15.80 3.26
C ARG A 349 21.72 -14.55 4.06
N ASP A 350 21.47 -14.58 5.37
CA ASP A 350 21.67 -13.44 6.26
C ASP A 350 23.16 -13.07 6.35
N TYR A 351 24.05 -14.07 6.34
CA TYR A 351 25.49 -13.89 6.19
C TYR A 351 25.85 -13.20 4.88
N LEU A 352 25.38 -13.69 3.73
CA LEU A 352 25.62 -13.07 2.42
C LEU A 352 25.09 -11.65 2.35
N ILE A 353 23.90 -11.38 2.87
CA ILE A 353 23.32 -10.04 2.95
C ILE A 353 24.19 -9.15 3.84
N SER A 354 24.68 -9.64 4.98
CA SER A 354 25.56 -8.86 5.85
C SER A 354 26.90 -8.53 5.17
N GLN A 355 27.54 -9.48 4.50
CA GLN A 355 28.81 -9.28 3.78
C GLN A 355 28.65 -8.33 2.60
N THR A 356 27.60 -8.52 1.79
CA THR A 356 27.30 -7.63 0.67
C THR A 356 26.99 -6.24 1.18
N SER A 357 26.21 -6.08 2.25
CA SER A 357 25.85 -4.77 2.83
C SER A 357 27.05 -3.98 3.38
N ASN A 358 28.00 -4.66 4.04
CA ASN A 358 29.22 -4.04 4.56
C ASN A 358 30.17 -3.55 3.44
N ASN A 359 30.20 -4.26 2.31
CA ASN A 359 30.95 -3.87 1.12
C ASN A 359 30.12 -2.95 0.18
N ALA A 360 28.80 -2.86 0.38
CA ALA A 360 27.86 -2.14 -0.49
C ALA A 360 27.84 -0.62 -0.31
N LYS A 361 28.68 -0.03 0.55
CA LYS A 361 28.95 1.41 0.44
C LYS A 361 29.50 1.80 -0.94
N GLU A 362 30.04 0.84 -1.71
CA GLU A 362 30.44 0.99 -3.11
C GLU A 362 29.45 0.34 -4.13
N VAL A 363 28.50 -0.48 -3.68
CA VAL A 363 27.60 -1.24 -4.55
C VAL A 363 26.34 -0.44 -4.84
N SER A 364 26.46 0.40 -5.86
CA SER A 364 25.44 1.27 -6.45
C SER A 364 24.01 0.67 -6.54
N PRO A 365 22.95 1.51 -6.52
CA PRO A 365 21.57 1.12 -6.88
C PRO A 365 21.41 0.44 -8.25
N ARG A 366 22.46 0.34 -9.08
CA ARG A 366 22.52 -0.43 -10.33
C ARG A 366 22.43 -1.96 -10.15
N ILE A 367 22.64 -2.52 -8.95
CA ILE A 367 22.48 -3.97 -8.69
C ILE A 367 21.04 -4.34 -8.29
N LYS A 368 20.12 -3.37 -8.20
CA LYS A 368 18.69 -3.68 -7.99
C LYS A 368 18.21 -4.66 -9.08
N ASN A 369 17.81 -5.85 -8.66
CA ASN A 369 17.22 -6.92 -9.46
C ASN A 369 18.21 -7.81 -10.25
N SER A 370 19.52 -7.81 -9.93
CA SER A 370 20.47 -8.79 -10.52
C SER A 370 20.64 -10.02 -9.61
N PRO A 371 20.63 -11.25 -10.17
CA PRO A 371 20.84 -12.46 -9.36
C PRO A 371 22.25 -12.48 -8.76
N ILE A 372 22.34 -12.84 -7.48
CA ILE A 372 23.60 -12.99 -6.75
C ILE A 372 24.03 -14.46 -6.84
N ARG A 373 25.19 -14.74 -7.44
CA ARG A 373 25.76 -16.10 -7.44
C ARG A 373 26.63 -16.30 -6.20
N SER A 374 26.35 -17.36 -5.46
CA SER A 374 27.10 -17.73 -4.26
C SER A 374 27.99 -18.94 -4.48
N THR A 375 28.91 -19.20 -3.55
CA THR A 375 29.83 -20.35 -3.59
C THR A 375 29.27 -21.59 -2.89
N ILE A 376 28.06 -21.51 -2.32
CA ILE A 376 27.50 -22.60 -1.52
C ILE A 376 27.23 -23.83 -2.36
N HIS A 377 27.55 -24.98 -1.81
CA HIS A 377 27.18 -26.27 -2.35
C HIS A 377 25.95 -26.79 -1.59
N PRO A 378 24.78 -26.96 -2.24
CA PRO A 378 23.53 -27.26 -1.53
C PRO A 378 23.57 -28.59 -0.78
N VAL A 379 24.19 -29.62 -1.38
CA VAL A 379 24.38 -30.93 -0.72
C VAL A 379 25.23 -30.81 0.54
N LEU A 380 26.38 -30.11 0.48
CA LEU A 380 27.26 -29.94 1.65
C LEU A 380 26.60 -29.08 2.74
N GLN A 381 25.81 -28.08 2.37
CA GLN A 381 25.04 -27.29 3.33
C GLN A 381 24.04 -28.17 4.08
N LYS A 382 23.23 -28.93 3.34
CA LYS A 382 22.22 -29.83 3.91
C LYS A 382 22.84 -30.89 4.83
N VAL A 383 23.97 -31.48 4.42
CA VAL A 383 24.69 -32.47 5.24
C VAL A 383 25.27 -31.81 6.49
N SER A 384 25.85 -30.62 6.37
CA SER A 384 26.39 -29.87 7.51
C SER A 384 25.31 -29.50 8.53
N GLU A 385 24.16 -28.99 8.07
CA GLU A 385 23.00 -28.68 8.92
C GLU A 385 22.49 -29.93 9.65
N SER A 386 22.35 -31.04 8.92
CA SER A 386 21.91 -32.31 9.49
C SER A 386 22.91 -32.85 10.52
N ALA A 387 24.20 -32.78 10.23
CA ALA A 387 25.27 -33.20 11.13
C ALA A 387 25.29 -32.36 12.42
N LEU A 388 25.13 -31.04 12.31
CA LEU A 388 25.05 -30.13 13.45
C LEU A 388 23.82 -30.43 14.31
N GLN A 389 22.63 -30.54 13.70
CA GLN A 389 21.39 -30.83 14.41
C GLN A 389 21.46 -32.19 15.12
N ASN A 390 21.90 -33.24 14.42
CA ASN A 390 22.04 -34.58 14.99
C ASN A 390 23.11 -34.63 16.09
N GLY A 391 24.22 -33.91 15.91
CA GLY A 391 25.28 -33.79 16.90
C GLY A 391 24.79 -33.12 18.18
N LEU A 392 24.09 -31.99 18.06
CA LEU A 392 23.48 -31.28 19.19
C LEU A 392 22.45 -32.15 19.91
N ILE A 393 21.55 -32.82 19.19
CA ILE A 393 20.57 -33.74 19.78
C ILE A 393 21.27 -34.88 20.54
N SER A 394 22.32 -35.45 19.95
CA SER A 394 23.08 -36.55 20.56
C SER A 394 23.83 -36.09 21.81
N TYR A 395 24.41 -34.89 21.77
CA TYR A 395 25.06 -34.25 22.91
C TYR A 395 24.06 -34.01 24.04
N GLU A 396 22.93 -33.36 23.78
CA GLU A 396 21.87 -33.11 24.76
C GLU A 396 21.38 -34.42 25.42
N LYS A 397 21.12 -35.45 24.62
CA LYS A 397 20.73 -36.78 25.11
C LYS A 397 21.80 -37.41 26.00
N LYS A 398 23.08 -37.32 25.63
CA LYS A 398 24.19 -37.91 26.41
C LYS A 398 24.34 -37.27 27.79
N PHE A 399 24.04 -35.98 27.92
CA PHE A 399 24.12 -35.25 29.18
C PHE A 399 22.78 -35.20 29.95
N GLY A 400 21.86 -36.13 29.67
CA GLY A 400 20.60 -36.27 30.41
C GLY A 400 19.58 -35.16 30.15
N ARG A 401 19.82 -34.28 29.18
CA ARG A 401 18.91 -33.20 28.77
C ARG A 401 17.89 -33.73 27.78
N HIS A 402 17.07 -34.68 28.24
CA HIS A 402 15.99 -35.29 27.45
C HIS A 402 14.72 -34.43 27.40
N ILE A 403 14.59 -33.47 28.31
CA ILE A 403 13.43 -32.61 28.47
C ILE A 403 13.85 -31.20 28.09
N TRP A 404 13.22 -30.63 27.08
CA TRP A 404 13.32 -29.20 26.77
C TRP A 404 12.81 -28.42 27.99
N LYS A 405 13.71 -27.77 28.73
CA LYS A 405 13.37 -26.95 29.92
C LYS A 405 12.98 -25.52 29.57
N GLY A 406 12.74 -25.21 28.29
CA GLY A 406 12.57 -23.86 27.78
C GLY A 406 13.87 -23.28 27.21
N PRO A 407 13.79 -22.15 26.51
CA PRO A 407 14.98 -21.45 26.02
C PRO A 407 15.84 -21.02 27.21
N VAL A 408 17.14 -21.33 27.16
CA VAL A 408 18.12 -20.94 28.20
C VAL A 408 18.15 -19.42 28.40
N THR A 409 17.73 -18.68 27.38
CA THR A 409 17.60 -17.22 27.41
C THR A 409 16.46 -16.80 26.49
N ASN A 410 15.54 -15.97 26.98
CA ASN A 410 14.56 -15.31 26.14
C ASN A 410 15.20 -14.03 25.56
N ILE A 411 15.78 -14.17 24.36
CA ILE A 411 16.41 -13.04 23.66
C ILE A 411 15.37 -11.95 23.35
N ALA A 412 14.11 -12.31 23.09
CA ALA A 412 13.03 -11.33 22.90
C ALA A 412 12.82 -10.48 24.16
N SER A 413 12.83 -11.08 25.36
CA SER A 413 12.73 -10.30 26.60
C SER A 413 13.94 -9.39 26.82
N GLN A 414 15.14 -9.81 26.39
CA GLN A 414 16.33 -8.96 26.43
C GLN A 414 16.28 -7.83 25.40
N ILE A 415 15.75 -8.09 24.19
CA ILE A 415 15.51 -7.08 23.16
C ILE A 415 14.46 -6.09 23.66
N ASP A 416 13.33 -6.53 24.21
CA ASP A 416 12.29 -5.66 24.78
C ASP A 416 12.86 -4.80 25.92
N THR A 417 13.70 -5.39 26.78
CA THR A 417 14.39 -4.65 27.84
C THR A 417 15.34 -3.60 27.26
N ASN A 418 16.05 -3.92 26.18
CA ASN A 418 16.98 -2.99 25.53
C ASN A 418 16.26 -1.90 24.74
N VAL A 419 15.16 -2.23 24.06
CA VAL A 419 14.27 -1.29 23.38
C VAL A 419 13.64 -0.34 24.40
N ALA A 420 13.11 -0.84 25.51
CA ALA A 420 12.57 -0.02 26.60
C ALA A 420 13.65 0.90 27.20
N LYS A 421 14.88 0.43 27.38
CA LYS A 421 16.02 1.26 27.81
C LYS A 421 16.35 2.35 26.78
N LEU A 422 16.28 2.05 25.48
CA LEU A 422 16.53 3.02 24.41
C LEU A 422 15.41 4.06 24.32
N GLU A 423 14.15 3.66 24.46
CA GLU A 423 13.00 4.57 24.51
C GLU A 423 13.07 5.50 25.73
N THR A 424 13.46 4.96 26.89
CA THR A 424 13.68 5.76 28.11
C THR A 424 14.80 6.78 27.90
N ARG A 425 15.92 6.38 27.28
CA ARG A 425 17.02 7.30 26.93
C ARG A 425 16.58 8.39 25.95
N ARG A 426 15.76 8.05 24.94
CA ARG A 426 15.21 9.04 24.00
C ARG A 426 14.30 10.02 24.71
N LYS A 427 13.39 9.54 25.57
CA LYS A 427 12.47 10.38 26.34
C LYS A 427 13.23 11.31 27.29
N ASN A 428 14.28 10.82 27.96
CA ASN A 428 15.13 11.64 28.82
C ASN A 428 15.92 12.69 28.03
N ALA A 429 16.47 12.35 26.87
CA ALA A 429 17.15 13.30 26.00
C ALA A 429 16.19 14.37 25.46
N GLU A 430 14.93 14.01 25.22
CA GLU A 430 13.88 14.94 24.78
C GLU A 430 13.45 15.89 25.91
N ILE A 431 13.33 15.37 27.14
CA ILE A 431 13.12 16.17 28.36
C ILE A 431 14.30 17.12 28.61
N GLU A 432 15.54 16.68 28.45
CA GLU A 432 16.73 17.55 28.58
C GLU A 432 16.75 18.64 27.50
N LYS A 433 16.36 18.31 26.27
CA LYS A 433 16.24 19.28 25.17
C LYS A 433 15.09 20.28 25.38
N GLN A 434 14.07 19.89 26.15
CA GLN A 434 12.96 20.74 26.53
C GLN A 434 13.31 21.64 27.72
N LYS A 435 14.03 21.09 28.72
CA LYS A 435 14.63 21.87 29.83
C LYS A 435 15.66 22.88 29.35
N SER A 436 16.47 22.56 28.33
CA SER A 436 17.42 23.52 27.75
C SER A 436 16.71 24.64 26.98
N LYS A 437 15.55 24.36 26.36
CA LYS A 437 14.68 25.39 25.77
C LYS A 437 13.96 26.24 26.80
N GLU A 438 13.53 25.67 27.93
CA GLU A 438 12.90 26.43 29.03
C GLU A 438 13.92 27.27 29.81
N SER A 439 15.17 26.79 29.96
CA SER A 439 16.30 27.55 30.51
C SER A 439 16.69 28.78 29.68
N LEU A 440 16.28 28.84 28.41
CA LEU A 440 16.52 29.99 27.52
C LEU A 440 15.44 31.09 27.63
N PHE A 441 14.37 30.87 28.41
CA PHE A 441 13.22 31.79 28.53
C PHE A 441 12.92 32.28 29.95
N GLY A 442 13.84 32.13 30.89
CA GLY A 442 13.65 32.59 32.27
C GLY A 442 14.74 33.52 32.77
N PHE A 443 14.65 34.82 32.50
CA PHE A 443 14.84 35.87 33.52
C PHE A 443 14.16 37.19 33.07
N VAL A 444 13.40 37.75 34.00
CA VAL A 444 12.42 38.86 33.90
C VAL A 444 13.07 40.19 34.31
N VAL A 445 12.59 41.29 33.69
CA VAL A 445 12.97 42.69 33.92
C VAL A 445 12.39 43.27 35.22
N SER A 446 13.14 44.14 35.92
CA SER A 446 12.57 45.32 36.63
C SER A 446 13.63 46.39 37.01
N PRO A 447 13.22 47.64 37.29
CA PRO A 447 13.90 48.85 36.81
C PRO A 447 14.57 49.73 37.89
N ALA A 448 15.35 50.72 37.41
CA ALA A 448 15.81 51.97 38.03
C ALA A 448 16.66 51.89 39.33
N ASP A 449 17.97 52.17 39.22
CA ASP A 449 18.59 53.44 39.66
C ASP A 449 20.14 53.38 39.63
N ALA A 450 20.71 54.56 39.35
CA ALA A 450 22.05 55.06 39.68
C ALA A 450 23.31 54.50 38.94
N ASP A 451 23.83 55.38 38.07
CA ASP A 451 25.23 55.76 37.86
C ASP A 451 26.34 54.80 38.32
N LEU A 452 27.22 54.41 37.37
CA LEU A 452 28.68 54.57 37.44
C LEU A 452 29.36 54.05 36.16
N ASN A 453 29.51 54.98 35.20
CA ASN A 453 30.74 55.36 34.51
C ASN A 453 31.76 54.30 33.96
N VAL A 454 32.13 54.55 32.69
CA VAL A 454 33.46 54.46 32.05
C VAL A 454 33.69 53.43 30.91
N ASN A 455 33.84 54.04 29.72
CA ASN A 455 34.63 53.73 28.52
C ASN A 455 34.15 52.75 27.44
N THR A 456 33.70 53.37 26.34
CA THR A 456 33.63 52.85 24.97
C THR A 456 34.70 53.51 24.10
N ASN A 457 35.40 52.69 23.31
CA ASN A 457 36.05 52.93 22.00
C ASN A 457 36.95 51.69 21.72
N THR A 458 37.03 51.06 20.55
CA THR A 458 36.91 51.56 19.18
C THR A 458 36.84 50.41 18.14
N SER A 459 36.09 50.69 17.06
CA SER A 459 36.35 50.46 15.61
C SER A 459 36.22 49.11 14.86
N MET A 460 35.33 49.16 13.84
CA MET A 460 35.53 48.90 12.37
C MET A 460 35.81 47.45 11.89
N ASN A 461 35.39 46.96 10.70
CA ASN A 461 34.81 47.52 9.47
C ASN A 461 34.18 46.36 8.65
N GLN A 462 32.98 46.53 8.08
CA GLN A 462 32.66 46.65 6.63
C GLN A 462 32.43 45.38 5.77
N ARG A 463 31.31 45.47 5.05
CA ARG A 463 30.72 44.71 3.93
C ARG A 463 31.42 45.08 2.59
N PRO A 464 31.19 44.42 1.42
CA PRO A 464 29.92 44.61 0.68
C PRO A 464 29.43 43.46 -0.25
N GLU A 465 28.19 43.66 -0.69
CA GLU A 465 27.39 42.95 -1.70
C GLU A 465 27.81 43.28 -3.15
N GLN A 466 27.41 42.46 -4.13
CA GLN A 466 26.68 42.94 -5.33
C GLN A 466 25.97 41.84 -6.15
N ASN A 467 24.78 42.20 -6.63
CA ASN A 467 23.89 41.55 -7.62
C ASN A 467 24.49 41.56 -9.05
N ASP A 468 24.08 40.65 -9.96
CA ASP A 468 22.93 40.84 -10.87
C ASP A 468 22.77 39.74 -11.94
N SER A 469 21.62 39.79 -12.59
CA SER A 469 20.86 38.80 -13.38
C SER A 469 21.14 38.80 -14.89
N VAL A 470 20.89 37.68 -15.62
CA VAL A 470 20.49 37.67 -17.06
C VAL A 470 19.60 36.44 -17.38
N GLN A 471 18.48 36.71 -18.05
CA GLN A 471 17.52 35.77 -18.65
C GLN A 471 17.83 35.42 -20.13
N SER A 472 17.15 34.36 -20.61
CA SER A 472 16.66 34.09 -21.98
C SER A 472 17.58 33.34 -22.96
N ILE A 473 17.09 32.20 -23.50
CA ILE A 473 16.93 31.91 -24.94
C ILE A 473 15.72 30.98 -25.12
N LEU A 474 14.83 31.37 -26.04
CA LEU A 474 13.65 30.68 -26.56
C LEU A 474 13.97 29.91 -27.86
N GLN A 475 13.20 28.83 -28.08
CA GLN A 475 12.66 28.30 -29.36
C GLN A 475 13.60 27.90 -30.53
N THR A 476 13.41 26.66 -31.01
CA THR A 476 12.95 26.39 -32.39
C THR A 476 12.25 25.02 -32.45
N GLU A 477 11.08 25.01 -33.09
CA GLU A 477 10.29 23.85 -33.51
C GLU A 477 10.86 23.18 -34.76
N ASP A 478 10.38 21.96 -35.00
CA ASP A 478 9.95 21.38 -36.28
C ASP A 478 10.62 20.11 -36.82
N ASN A 479 9.71 19.17 -37.11
CA ASN A 479 9.73 18.07 -38.07
C ASN A 479 10.73 16.92 -37.84
N LEU A 480 10.19 15.70 -37.71
CA LEU A 480 10.51 14.55 -38.59
C LEU A 480 9.66 13.31 -38.25
N THR A 481 8.58 13.17 -39.01
CA THR A 481 8.04 11.97 -39.68
C THR A 481 8.45 10.56 -39.22
N TRP A 482 7.41 9.73 -39.05
CA TRP A 482 7.45 8.27 -39.10
C TRP A 482 8.09 7.74 -40.40
N SER A 483 9.15 6.94 -40.27
CA SER A 483 9.50 5.90 -41.25
C SER A 483 10.32 4.81 -40.56
N GLU A 484 9.82 3.57 -40.57
CA GLU A 484 10.66 2.39 -40.38
C GLU A 484 11.55 2.21 -41.62
N PRO A 485 12.74 1.60 -41.45
CA PRO A 485 12.86 0.26 -42.01
C PRO A 485 13.61 -0.74 -41.11
N LEU A 486 13.17 -1.99 -41.21
CA LEU A 486 13.76 -3.23 -40.71
C LEU A 486 15.30 -3.27 -40.79
N GLN A 487 15.97 -3.38 -39.64
CA GLN A 487 17.33 -3.91 -39.56
C GLN A 487 17.54 -4.88 -38.38
N GLN A 488 17.67 -6.15 -38.75
CA GLN A 488 18.48 -7.23 -38.16
C GLN A 488 18.60 -7.34 -36.63
N VAL A 489 18.00 -8.43 -36.12
CA VAL A 489 18.19 -9.02 -34.80
C VAL A 489 19.68 -9.20 -34.48
N LYS A 490 20.24 -8.34 -33.60
CA LYS A 490 21.49 -8.63 -32.88
C LYS A 490 21.17 -9.46 -31.65
N ARG A 491 21.84 -10.61 -31.50
CA ARG A 491 21.80 -11.44 -30.29
C ARG A 491 22.14 -10.59 -29.07
N VAL A 492 21.24 -10.57 -28.10
CA VAL A 492 21.47 -9.98 -26.78
C VAL A 492 22.54 -10.83 -26.08
N GLN A 493 23.70 -10.23 -25.81
CA GLN A 493 24.71 -10.82 -24.93
C GLN A 493 24.15 -10.87 -23.49
N PRO A 494 24.38 -11.96 -22.74
CA PRO A 494 23.98 -12.00 -21.33
C PRO A 494 24.71 -10.91 -20.53
N PRO A 495 24.10 -10.37 -19.47
CA PRO A 495 24.72 -9.34 -18.64
C PRO A 495 26.03 -9.86 -18.00
N PRO A 496 27.00 -8.96 -17.72
CA PRO A 496 28.29 -9.36 -17.15
C PRO A 496 28.09 -10.00 -15.76
N VAL A 497 28.66 -11.20 -15.59
CA VAL A 497 28.76 -11.88 -14.30
C VAL A 497 29.99 -11.36 -13.58
N VAL A 498 29.82 -10.76 -12.40
CA VAL A 498 30.95 -10.39 -11.53
C VAL A 498 31.35 -11.63 -10.71
N SER A 499 32.58 -12.12 -10.90
CA SER A 499 33.12 -13.29 -10.19
C SER A 499 34.28 -12.89 -9.27
N TRP A 500 34.28 -13.37 -8.03
CA TRP A 500 35.42 -13.29 -7.11
C TRP A 500 35.85 -14.70 -6.72
N GLN A 501 37.16 -14.99 -6.77
CA GLN A 501 37.74 -16.24 -6.28
C GLN A 501 38.33 -16.01 -4.89
N LEU A 502 37.95 -16.84 -3.92
CA LEU A 502 38.51 -16.84 -2.57
C LEU A 502 39.13 -18.22 -2.31
N SER A 503 40.42 -18.27 -2.02
CA SER A 503 41.15 -19.51 -1.71
C SER A 503 41.22 -19.72 -0.20
N VAL A 504 40.94 -20.94 0.26
CA VAL A 504 40.95 -21.32 1.68
C VAL A 504 42.13 -22.25 1.95
N ALA A 505 42.91 -21.97 2.99
CA ALA A 505 43.95 -22.86 3.49
C ALA A 505 43.60 -23.31 4.93
N LEU A 506 43.95 -24.56 5.25
CA LEU A 506 43.82 -25.15 6.58
C LEU A 506 45.19 -25.13 7.26
N ASP A 507 45.25 -24.64 8.50
CA ASP A 507 46.46 -24.80 9.31
C ASP A 507 46.51 -26.19 9.98
N SER A 508 47.67 -26.52 10.55
CA SER A 508 47.93 -27.81 11.22
C SER A 508 47.07 -28.08 12.46
N TYR A 509 46.25 -27.13 12.89
CA TYR A 509 45.31 -27.25 14.00
C TYR A 509 43.84 -27.28 13.55
N GLY A 510 43.59 -27.25 12.23
CA GLY A 510 42.25 -27.32 11.67
C GLY A 510 41.48 -25.99 11.72
N ASN A 511 42.16 -24.87 11.94
CA ASN A 511 41.54 -23.55 11.87
C ASN A 511 41.48 -23.06 10.41
N ILE A 512 40.36 -22.45 10.04
CA ILE A 512 40.14 -21.86 8.72
C ILE A 512 40.67 -20.42 8.74
N GLY A 513 41.72 -20.15 7.95
CA GLY A 513 42.24 -18.80 7.72
C GLY A 513 42.11 -18.40 6.24
N PHE A 514 41.76 -17.14 5.99
CA PHE A 514 41.69 -16.57 4.63
C PHE A 514 42.99 -15.83 4.29
N ILE A 515 43.54 -16.08 3.10
CA ILE A 515 44.69 -15.35 2.55
C ILE A 515 44.15 -14.33 1.55
N ASP A 516 44.55 -13.07 1.70
CA ASP A 516 44.28 -12.01 0.73
C ASP A 516 45.10 -12.27 -0.54
N GLY A 517 44.42 -12.56 -1.64
CA GLY A 517 45.03 -12.85 -2.95
C GLY A 517 45.63 -11.64 -3.66
N THR A 518 45.73 -10.47 -3.01
CA THR A 518 46.40 -9.29 -3.59
C THR A 518 47.88 -9.16 -3.21
N LYS A 519 48.45 -10.11 -2.47
CA LYS A 519 49.90 -10.22 -2.23
C LYS A 519 50.42 -11.65 -2.41
N ALA A 520 50.61 -12.05 -3.67
CA ALA A 520 51.68 -12.93 -4.15
C ALA A 520 51.74 -12.85 -5.67
#